data_AF-A0A357YSL9-F1
#
_entry.id   AF-A0A357YSL9-F1
#
_cell.length_a   1.000
_cell.length_b   1.000
_cell.length_c   1.000
_cell.angle_alpha   90.00
_cell.angle_beta   90.00
_cell.angle_gamma   90.00
#
_symmetry.space_group_name_H-M   'P 1'
#
loop_
_entity.id
_entity.type
_entity.pdbx_description
1 polymer ?
#
loop_
_entity_poly.entity_id
_entity_poly.type
_entity_poly.pdbx_seq_one_letter_code
_entity_poly.pdbx_strand_id
1 'polypeptide(L)'
;MMTKTEIKKIKRFLEEFSWLLERYSSVDLKNAINFIDNPTPNINSVRKIVGNYESPNPNLHFLTGVLPSLFMDTSLFKNNEDIAHFSKSVLRVEIPRAHKKSKYEIIGHIVCETNNLDDRGLDKLVKALSLIVSDDSKKNQVANRKQSSSYDWNEMIQELTKE
;
A
#
# COMPACT_ATOMS: atom_id res chain seq x y z
N MET A 1 58.17 0.03 17.07
CA MET A 1 58.21 -1.27 16.35
C MET A 1 56.98 -2.05 16.80
N MET A 2 56.14 -2.53 15.87
CA MET A 2 54.98 -3.35 16.25
C MET A 2 55.42 -4.67 16.87
N THR A 3 54.75 -5.08 17.93
CA THR A 3 54.98 -6.37 18.59
C THR A 3 54.47 -7.52 17.72
N LYS A 4 55.05 -8.72 17.87
CA LYS A 4 54.60 -9.93 17.15
C LYS A 4 53.11 -10.24 17.35
N THR A 5 52.58 -9.88 18.52
CA THR A 5 51.17 -10.07 18.89
C THR A 5 50.26 -9.10 18.14
N GLU A 6 50.65 -7.84 18.00
CA GLU A 6 49.93 -6.83 17.22
C GLU A 6 49.92 -7.18 15.73
N ILE A 7 51.04 -7.68 15.19
CA ILE A 7 51.13 -8.14 13.79
C ILE A 7 50.15 -9.29 13.53
N LYS A 8 50.05 -10.27 14.45
CA LYS A 8 49.08 -11.37 14.34
C LYS A 8 47.63 -10.88 14.40
N LYS A 9 47.34 -9.91 15.25
CA LYS A 9 46.00 -9.33 15.39
C LYS A 9 45.57 -8.60 14.12
N ILE A 10 46.47 -7.81 13.55
CA ILE A 10 46.23 -7.07 12.30
C ILE A 10 46.07 -8.03 11.13
N LYS A 11 46.89 -9.09 11.05
CA LYS A 11 46.74 -10.11 10.02
C LYS A 11 45.34 -10.74 10.05
N ARG A 12 44.87 -11.18 11.22
CA ARG A 12 43.52 -11.75 11.38
C ARG A 12 42.43 -10.76 10.98
N PHE A 13 42.55 -9.51 11.40
CA PHE A 13 41.61 -8.47 11.01
C PHE A 13 41.57 -8.27 9.49
N LEU A 14 42.71 -8.24 8.82
CA LEU A 14 42.76 -8.09 7.36
C LEU A 14 42.16 -9.31 6.63
N GLU A 15 42.36 -10.53 7.15
CA GLU A 15 41.72 -11.74 6.63
C GLU A 15 40.19 -11.67 6.79
N GLU A 16 39.69 -11.34 7.98
CA GLU A 16 38.26 -11.19 8.25
C GLU A 16 37.63 -10.07 7.41
N PHE A 17 38.33 -8.94 7.26
CA PHE A 17 37.87 -7.82 6.46
C PHE A 17 37.84 -8.16 4.96
N SER A 18 38.83 -8.93 4.48
CA SER A 18 38.85 -9.43 3.11
C SER A 18 37.65 -10.33 2.82
N TRP A 19 37.33 -11.28 3.72
CA TRP A 19 36.15 -12.13 3.58
C TRP A 19 34.84 -11.33 3.62
N LEU A 20 34.78 -10.28 4.44
CA LEU A 20 33.62 -9.40 4.51
C LEU A 20 33.41 -8.67 3.17
N LEU A 21 34.48 -8.08 2.62
CA LEU A 21 34.42 -7.39 1.33
C LEU A 21 34.04 -8.33 0.19
N GLU A 22 34.56 -9.56 0.19
CA GLU A 22 34.22 -10.57 -0.82
C GLU A 22 32.74 -10.96 -0.74
N ARG A 23 32.21 -11.17 0.47
CA ARG A 23 30.79 -11.49 0.72
C ARG A 23 29.84 -10.42 0.21
N TYR A 24 30.24 -9.15 0.28
CA TYR A 24 29.43 -8.01 -0.17
C TYR A 24 29.96 -7.38 -1.47
N SER A 25 30.79 -8.08 -2.23
CA SER A 25 31.44 -7.57 -3.45
C SER A 25 30.45 -7.19 -4.55
N SER A 26 29.27 -7.81 -4.57
CA SER A 26 28.18 -7.49 -5.49
C SER A 26 27.35 -6.27 -5.09
N VAL A 27 27.56 -5.73 -3.88
CA VAL A 27 26.84 -4.55 -3.40
C VAL A 27 27.60 -3.31 -3.85
N ASP A 28 26.94 -2.47 -4.64
CA ASP A 28 27.45 -1.12 -4.90
C ASP A 28 27.29 -0.26 -3.64
N LEU A 29 28.30 -0.29 -2.77
CA LEU A 29 28.32 0.44 -1.51
C LEU A 29 28.16 1.96 -1.71
N LYS A 30 28.60 2.48 -2.85
CA LYS A 30 28.45 3.91 -3.18
C LYS A 30 26.98 4.24 -3.44
N ASN A 31 26.27 3.37 -4.14
CA ASN A 31 24.83 3.53 -4.34
C ASN A 31 24.04 3.23 -3.05
N ALA A 32 24.47 2.26 -2.24
CA ALA A 32 23.84 1.95 -0.96
C ALA A 32 23.81 3.16 -0.01
N ILE A 33 24.90 3.94 0.05
CA ILE A 33 24.96 5.19 0.83
C ILE A 33 23.93 6.21 0.33
N ASN A 34 23.79 6.36 -0.99
CA ASN A 34 22.79 7.27 -1.57
C ASN A 34 21.35 6.89 -1.20
N PHE A 35 21.03 5.59 -1.08
CA PHE A 35 19.72 5.12 -0.63
C PHE A 35 19.48 5.34 0.87
N ILE A 36 20.54 5.32 1.69
CA ILE A 36 20.46 5.57 3.14
C ILE A 36 20.30 7.08 3.42
N ASP A 37 21.02 7.93 2.70
CA ASP A 37 21.02 9.38 2.89
C ASP A 37 19.81 10.07 2.23
N ASN A 38 19.31 9.49 1.13
CA ASN A 38 18.10 9.95 0.44
C ASN A 38 17.01 8.88 0.47
N PRO A 39 16.47 8.52 1.66
CA PRO A 39 15.27 7.71 1.70
C PRO A 39 14.19 8.50 0.95
N THR A 40 13.66 7.91 -0.13
CA THR A 40 12.65 8.45 -1.07
C THR A 40 12.02 9.79 -0.66
N PRO A 41 12.11 10.85 -1.50
CA PRO A 41 11.83 12.24 -1.11
C PRO A 41 10.38 12.56 -0.70
N ASN A 42 9.46 11.59 -0.76
CA ASN A 42 8.05 11.80 -0.43
C ASN A 42 7.74 11.73 1.08
N ILE A 43 8.61 11.14 1.90
CA ILE A 43 8.35 10.94 3.33
C ILE A 43 8.76 12.17 4.18
N ASN A 44 9.80 12.89 3.75
CA ASN A 44 10.41 13.96 4.55
C ASN A 44 9.65 15.30 4.51
N SER A 45 8.90 15.58 3.43
CA SER A 45 8.06 16.80 3.34
C SER A 45 6.82 16.69 4.24
N VAL A 46 6.22 15.50 4.32
CA VAL A 46 5.04 15.23 5.17
C VAL A 46 5.43 15.19 6.66
N ARG A 47 6.56 14.58 7.02
CA ARG A 47 7.05 14.57 8.41
C ARG A 47 7.28 15.97 8.99
N LYS A 48 7.71 16.93 8.17
CA LYS A 48 7.84 18.34 8.61
C LYS A 48 6.51 19.02 8.96
N ILE A 49 5.39 18.56 8.40
CA ILE A 49 4.07 19.17 8.57
C ILE A 49 3.28 18.51 9.72
N VAL A 50 3.42 17.19 9.89
CA VAL A 50 2.64 16.39 10.85
C VAL A 50 3.40 16.15 12.18
N GLY A 51 4.67 16.57 12.27
CA GLY A 51 5.50 16.38 13.46
C GLY A 51 5.84 14.91 13.72
N ASN A 52 5.97 14.52 15.00
CA ASN A 52 6.28 13.14 15.42
C ASN A 52 5.04 12.22 15.44
N TYR A 53 3.99 12.55 14.69
CA TYR A 53 2.83 11.66 14.61
C TYR A 53 3.22 10.38 13.88
N GLU A 54 3.31 9.29 14.63
CA GLU A 54 3.39 7.95 14.09
C GLU A 54 2.02 7.30 14.27
N SER A 55 1.34 7.01 13.16
CA SER A 55 0.09 6.28 13.22
C SER A 55 0.37 4.88 13.78
N PRO A 56 -0.44 4.40 14.74
CA PRO A 56 -0.31 3.02 15.23
C PRO A 56 -0.55 1.98 14.12
N ASN A 57 -1.24 2.36 13.03
CA ASN A 57 -1.37 1.55 11.83
C ASN A 57 -1.23 2.43 10.56
N PRO A 58 0.00 2.62 10.05
CA PRO A 58 0.25 3.52 8.92
C PRO A 58 -0.44 3.09 7.63
N ASN A 59 -0.67 1.78 7.44
CA ASN A 59 -1.37 1.25 6.27
C ASN A 59 -2.85 1.64 6.26
N LEU A 60 -3.51 1.51 7.41
CA LEU A 60 -4.91 1.90 7.59
C LEU A 60 -5.11 3.40 7.35
N HIS A 61 -4.22 4.24 7.87
CA HIS A 61 -4.27 5.69 7.66
C HIS A 61 -4.01 6.08 6.20
N PHE A 62 -3.04 5.45 5.54
CA PHE A 62 -2.82 5.66 4.11
C PHE A 62 -4.10 5.36 3.32
N LEU A 63 -4.77 4.25 3.63
CA LEU A 63 -6.03 3.86 2.98
C LEU A 63 -7.15 4.86 3.22
N THR A 64 -7.30 5.40 4.43
CA THR A 64 -8.29 6.47 4.68
C THR A 64 -8.05 7.72 3.83
N GLY A 65 -6.79 8.00 3.46
CA GLY A 65 -6.45 9.08 2.53
C GLY A 65 -6.76 8.75 1.06
N VAL A 66 -6.66 7.48 0.65
CA VAL A 66 -6.82 7.06 -0.75
C VAL A 66 -8.28 6.76 -1.12
N LEU A 67 -9.06 6.19 -0.20
CA LEU A 67 -10.45 5.78 -0.45
C LEU A 67 -11.35 6.91 -0.98
N PRO A 68 -11.31 8.16 -0.46
CA PRO A 68 -12.10 9.24 -1.02
C PRO A 68 -11.81 9.51 -2.49
N SER A 69 -10.52 9.55 -2.86
CA SER A 69 -10.12 9.78 -4.25
C SER A 69 -10.58 8.65 -5.17
N LEU A 70 -10.46 7.40 -4.71
CA LEU A 70 -10.91 6.22 -5.44
C LEU A 70 -12.42 6.24 -5.71
N PHE A 71 -13.24 6.46 -4.68
CA PHE A 71 -14.70 6.43 -4.83
C PHE A 71 -15.24 7.64 -5.61
N MET A 72 -14.45 8.70 -5.76
CA MET A 72 -14.77 9.82 -6.62
C MET A 72 -14.55 9.52 -8.11
N ASP A 73 -13.73 8.53 -8.45
CA ASP A 73 -13.46 8.15 -9.83
C ASP A 73 -14.73 7.56 -10.49
N THR A 74 -15.33 8.33 -11.40
CA THR A 74 -16.56 7.96 -12.10
C THR A 74 -16.37 6.87 -13.14
N SER A 75 -15.12 6.59 -13.56
CA SER A 75 -14.81 5.45 -14.42
C SER A 75 -14.96 4.13 -13.67
N LEU A 76 -14.70 4.14 -12.36
CA LEU A 76 -14.82 3.00 -11.47
C LEU A 76 -16.17 2.93 -10.77
N PHE A 77 -16.70 4.07 -10.32
CA PHE A 77 -17.92 4.17 -9.51
C PHE A 77 -18.89 5.19 -10.10
N LYS A 78 -19.79 4.71 -10.96
CA LYS A 78 -20.73 5.57 -11.69
C LYS A 78 -21.84 6.11 -10.81
N ASN A 79 -22.35 5.28 -9.90
CA ASN A 79 -23.43 5.64 -9.01
C ASN A 79 -23.11 5.24 -7.56
N ASN A 80 -23.94 5.71 -6.64
CA ASN A 80 -23.80 5.42 -5.21
C ASN A 80 -23.94 3.93 -4.89
N GLU A 81 -24.65 3.18 -5.73
CA GLU A 81 -24.96 1.78 -5.45
C GLU A 81 -23.77 0.89 -5.78
N ASP A 82 -22.96 1.28 -6.78
CA ASP A 82 -21.66 0.68 -7.06
C ASP A 82 -20.71 0.79 -5.87
N ILE A 83 -20.73 1.95 -5.19
CA ILE A 83 -19.90 2.22 -4.00
C ILE A 83 -20.40 1.38 -2.83
N ALA A 84 -21.72 1.38 -2.60
CA ALA A 84 -22.34 0.57 -1.55
C ALA A 84 -22.10 -0.94 -1.76
N HIS A 85 -22.18 -1.40 -3.02
CA HIS A 85 -21.90 -2.79 -3.38
C HIS A 85 -20.44 -3.16 -3.11
N PHE A 86 -19.49 -2.31 -3.52
CA PHE A 86 -18.07 -2.52 -3.22
C PHE A 86 -17.82 -2.57 -1.72
N SER A 87 -18.37 -1.60 -0.98
CA SER A 87 -18.26 -1.51 0.46
C SER A 87 -18.76 -2.77 1.16
N LYS A 88 -19.93 -3.28 0.75
CA LYS A 88 -20.49 -4.52 1.30
C LYS A 88 -19.64 -5.75 0.96
N SER A 89 -19.18 -5.83 -0.29
CA SER A 89 -18.52 -7.02 -0.84
C SER A 89 -17.06 -7.15 -0.37
N VAL A 90 -16.34 -6.02 -0.32
CA VAL A 90 -14.90 -5.96 -0.07
C VAL A 90 -14.62 -5.60 1.38
N LEU A 91 -15.33 -4.59 1.89
CA LEU A 91 -15.08 -4.03 3.23
C LEU A 91 -16.00 -4.64 4.29
N ARG A 92 -17.04 -5.38 3.87
CA ARG A 92 -18.10 -5.87 4.76
C ARG A 92 -18.80 -4.74 5.52
N VAL A 93 -18.81 -3.54 4.93
CA VAL A 93 -19.47 -2.36 5.45
C VAL A 93 -20.78 -2.17 4.69
N GLU A 94 -21.89 -2.19 5.42
CA GLU A 94 -23.21 -2.01 4.82
C GLU A 94 -23.60 -0.52 4.82
N ILE A 95 -23.96 0.00 3.65
CA ILE A 95 -24.47 1.38 3.51
C ILE A 95 -26.00 1.33 3.41
N PRO A 96 -26.74 1.50 4.52
CA PRO A 96 -28.20 1.51 4.46
C PRO A 96 -28.67 2.72 3.64
N ARG A 97 -29.61 2.46 2.73
CA ARG A 97 -30.28 3.47 1.89
C ARG A 97 -29.31 4.34 1.06
N ALA A 98 -28.30 3.72 0.44
CA ALA A 98 -27.28 4.41 -0.38
C ALA A 98 -27.88 5.37 -1.43
N HIS A 99 -28.95 4.97 -2.15
CA HIS A 99 -29.68 5.85 -3.07
C HIS A 99 -30.22 7.16 -2.49
N LYS A 100 -30.41 7.27 -1.16
CA LYS A 100 -30.89 8.51 -0.51
C LYS A 100 -29.77 9.38 0.06
N LYS A 101 -28.54 8.90 0.03
CA LYS A 101 -27.38 9.55 0.63
C LYS A 101 -26.58 10.29 -0.43
N SER A 102 -25.91 11.37 -0.03
CA SER A 102 -24.94 12.00 -0.93
C SER A 102 -23.71 11.10 -1.12
N LYS A 103 -23.01 11.24 -2.26
CA LYS A 103 -21.77 10.49 -2.50
C LYS A 103 -20.74 10.73 -1.39
N TYR A 104 -20.63 11.97 -0.90
CA TYR A 104 -19.75 12.35 0.20
C TYR A 104 -20.12 11.66 1.52
N GLU A 105 -21.42 11.55 1.82
CA GLU A 105 -21.89 10.87 3.03
C GLU A 105 -21.56 9.37 2.99
N ILE A 106 -21.73 8.73 1.83
CA ILE A 106 -21.35 7.33 1.64
C ILE A 106 -19.85 7.15 1.84
N ILE A 107 -19.03 7.97 1.19
CA ILE A 107 -17.57 7.92 1.32
C ILE A 107 -17.14 8.15 2.77
N GLY A 108 -17.71 9.16 3.43
CA GLY A 108 -17.44 9.45 4.84
C GLY A 108 -17.77 8.27 5.75
N HIS A 109 -18.92 7.63 5.52
CA HIS A 109 -19.29 6.42 6.26
C HIS A 109 -18.28 5.29 6.06
N ILE A 110 -17.85 5.04 4.82
CA ILE A 110 -16.85 4.01 4.52
C ILE A 110 -15.51 4.31 5.19
N VAL A 111 -15.02 5.56 5.11
CA VAL A 111 -13.74 5.95 5.70
C VAL A 111 -13.76 5.78 7.22
N CYS A 112 -14.85 6.19 7.88
CA CYS A 112 -15.00 6.00 9.32
C CYS A 112 -14.99 4.52 9.72
N GLU A 113 -15.69 3.66 8.97
CA GLU A 113 -15.74 2.22 9.24
C GLU A 113 -14.40 1.52 8.90
N THR A 114 -13.68 2.01 7.90
CA THR A 114 -12.37 1.45 7.51
C THR A 114 -11.36 1.53 8.67
N ASN A 115 -11.47 2.54 9.53
CA ASN A 115 -10.61 2.66 10.71
C ASN A 115 -10.80 1.54 11.74
N ASN A 116 -11.91 0.81 11.67
CA ASN A 116 -12.24 -0.27 12.59
C ASN A 116 -11.97 -1.66 11.99
N LEU A 117 -11.37 -1.75 10.79
CA LEU A 117 -11.04 -3.03 10.16
C LEU A 117 -9.95 -3.78 10.94
N ASP A 118 -10.13 -5.10 11.03
CA ASP A 118 -9.09 -6.01 11.49
C ASP A 118 -8.03 -6.24 10.39
N ASP A 119 -6.89 -6.85 10.74
CA ASP A 119 -5.79 -7.10 9.80
C ASP A 119 -6.24 -7.91 8.57
N ARG A 120 -7.23 -8.79 8.73
CA ARG A 120 -7.79 -9.60 7.63
C ARG A 120 -8.65 -8.75 6.69
N GLY A 121 -9.47 -7.85 7.22
CA GLY A 121 -10.22 -6.87 6.43
C GLY A 121 -9.28 -5.91 5.70
N LEU A 122 -8.21 -5.48 6.38
CA LEU A 122 -7.19 -4.61 5.82
C LEU A 122 -6.44 -5.25 4.64
N ASP A 123 -5.98 -6.50 4.79
CA ASP A 123 -5.29 -7.25 3.73
C ASP A 123 -6.17 -7.42 2.48
N LYS A 124 -7.45 -7.75 2.66
CA LYS A 124 -8.41 -7.84 1.55
C LYS A 124 -8.60 -6.51 0.84
N LEU A 125 -8.71 -5.42 1.59
CA LEU A 125 -8.84 -4.08 1.02
C LEU A 125 -7.59 -3.70 0.20
N VAL A 126 -6.40 -3.91 0.76
CA VAL A 126 -5.13 -3.60 0.07
C VAL A 126 -5.00 -4.41 -1.21
N LYS A 127 -5.32 -5.71 -1.18
CA LYS A 127 -5.31 -6.57 -2.38
C LYS A 127 -6.28 -6.08 -3.44
N ALA A 128 -7.54 -5.81 -3.06
CA ALA A 128 -8.54 -5.27 -3.97
C ALA A 128 -8.10 -3.95 -4.62
N LEU A 129 -7.53 -3.04 -3.83
CA LEU A 129 -7.04 -1.76 -4.32
C LEU A 129 -5.82 -1.91 -5.23
N SER A 130 -4.86 -2.76 -4.87
CA SER A 130 -3.70 -3.00 -5.71
C SER A 130 -4.10 -3.48 -7.11
N LEU A 131 -5.14 -4.32 -7.22
CA LEU A 131 -5.62 -4.80 -8.52
C LEU A 131 -6.31 -3.72 -9.35
N ILE A 132 -7.01 -2.79 -8.70
CA ILE A 132 -7.73 -1.70 -9.37
C ILE A 132 -6.78 -0.58 -9.80
N VAL A 133 -5.71 -0.34 -9.04
CA VAL A 133 -4.82 0.83 -9.20
C VAL A 133 -3.53 0.50 -9.97
N SER A 134 -3.02 -0.73 -9.92
CA SER A 134 -1.69 -1.05 -10.47
C SER A 134 -1.63 -1.19 -11.99
N ASP A 135 -2.77 -1.33 -12.67
CA ASP A 135 -2.80 -1.64 -14.10
C ASP A 135 -4.00 -0.96 -14.78
N ASP A 136 -3.73 0.03 -15.62
CA ASP A 136 -4.75 0.72 -16.43
C ASP A 136 -5.52 -0.25 -17.35
N SER A 137 -4.90 -1.36 -17.75
CA SER A 137 -5.59 -2.41 -18.52
C SER A 137 -6.61 -3.17 -17.67
N LYS A 138 -6.28 -3.48 -16.40
CA LYS A 138 -7.23 -4.08 -15.44
C LYS A 138 -8.32 -3.10 -15.06
N LYS A 139 -7.98 -1.82 -14.86
CA LYS A 139 -8.96 -0.74 -14.65
C LYS A 139 -9.96 -0.62 -15.80
N ASN A 140 -9.49 -0.68 -17.04
CA ASN A 140 -10.33 -0.67 -18.23
C ASN A 140 -11.16 -1.96 -18.38
N GLN A 141 -10.61 -3.13 -18.05
CA GLN A 141 -11.39 -4.37 -17.99
C GLN A 141 -12.52 -4.28 -16.96
N VAL A 142 -12.24 -3.68 -15.80
CA VAL A 142 -13.23 -3.45 -14.75
C VAL A 142 -14.35 -2.54 -15.25
N ALA A 143 -13.99 -1.41 -15.87
CA ALA A 143 -14.93 -0.45 -16.42
C ALA A 143 -15.80 -1.04 -17.55
N ASN A 144 -15.22 -1.88 -18.42
CA ASN A 144 -15.93 -2.52 -19.54
C ASN A 144 -16.88 -3.63 -19.07
N ARG A 145 -16.48 -4.47 -18.11
CA ARG A 145 -17.32 -5.56 -17.59
C ARG A 145 -18.55 -5.05 -16.83
N LYS A 146 -18.45 -3.88 -16.18
CA LYS A 146 -19.59 -3.20 -15.54
C LYS A 146 -20.75 -2.86 -16.49
N GLN A 147 -20.53 -2.83 -17.82
CA GLN A 147 -21.62 -2.62 -18.78
C GLN A 147 -22.49 -3.87 -19.00
N SER A 148 -22.01 -5.06 -18.61
CA SER A 148 -22.81 -6.30 -18.61
C SER A 148 -23.55 -6.46 -17.28
N SER A 149 -24.85 -6.70 -17.33
CA SER A 149 -25.85 -6.40 -16.29
C SER A 149 -25.92 -7.34 -15.07
N SER A 150 -24.82 -8.00 -14.70
CA SER A 150 -24.74 -8.75 -13.43
C SER A 150 -23.30 -8.70 -12.93
N TYR A 151 -23.04 -7.83 -11.95
CA TYR A 151 -21.69 -7.46 -11.54
C TYR A 151 -21.54 -7.59 -10.02
N ASP A 152 -20.72 -8.55 -9.57
CA ASP A 152 -20.31 -8.70 -8.17
C ASP A 152 -18.83 -8.33 -8.01
N TRP A 153 -18.56 -7.32 -7.16
CA TRP A 153 -17.22 -6.87 -6.83
C TRP A 153 -16.37 -7.97 -6.18
N ASN A 154 -16.97 -8.83 -5.36
CA ASN A 154 -16.27 -9.92 -4.70
C ASN A 154 -15.85 -11.01 -5.71
N GLU A 155 -16.73 -11.40 -6.62
CA GLU A 155 -16.40 -12.34 -7.71
C GLU A 155 -15.29 -11.80 -8.61
N MET A 156 -15.40 -10.53 -9.01
CA MET A 156 -14.37 -9.88 -9.82
C MET A 156 -13.01 -9.85 -9.12
N ILE A 157 -12.97 -9.46 -7.84
CA ILE A 157 -11.70 -9.43 -7.09
C ILE A 157 -11.14 -10.85 -6.97
N GLN A 158 -11.98 -11.86 -6.74
CA GLN A 158 -11.54 -13.25 -6.71
C GLN A 158 -11.00 -13.72 -8.06
N GLU A 159 -11.63 -13.37 -9.18
CA GLU A 159 -11.10 -13.66 -10.52
C GLU A 159 -9.76 -12.98 -10.78
N LEU A 160 -9.64 -11.70 -10.43
CA LEU A 160 -8.42 -10.92 -10.60
C LEU A 160 -7.27 -11.37 -9.67
N THR A 161 -7.59 -12.12 -8.61
CA THR A 161 -6.62 -12.67 -7.65
C THR A 161 -6.26 -14.14 -7.96
N LYS A 162 -6.93 -14.80 -8.90
CA LYS A 162 -6.56 -16.14 -9.38
C LYS A 162 -5.42 -16.04 -10.39
N GLU A 163 -4.20 -15.84 -9.89
CA GLU A 163 -2.93 -16.13 -10.57
C GLU A 163 -2.06 -16.98 -9.66
#